data_AF-A0A554MAJ7-F1
#
_entry.id   AF-A0A554MAJ7-F1
#
_cell.length_a   1.000
_cell.length_b   1.000
_cell.length_c   1.000
_cell.angle_alpha   90.00
_cell.angle_beta   90.00
_cell.angle_gamma   90.00
#
_symmetry.space_group_name_H-M   'P 1'
#
loop_
_entity.id
_entity.type
_entity.pdbx_description
1 polymer ?
#
loop_
_entity_poly.entity_id
_entity_poly.type
_entity_poly.pdbx_seq_one_letter_code
_entity_poly.pdbx_strand_id
1 'polypeptide(L)'
;MDSKTIREKFLSFFESKGHKIVSSSSLIPAETDPTVLFTTAGMQQFKRYYTGEKSPYGNSVASCQKCFRTSDIEEVGDESHLTFFEMLGNFSFGSYFKKEAIQYAHEFITKILGLKIDYITVFEGDIFEELPADEESEKIWKEIDASLEVKKAGKKDNFWGPTGNEGPCGPTTEIYINGMEIWNLVFNEYYKNSDATLKKLETPGIDTGMGLERLAMIVQNKKNVFETDLFPQIESRIISDHIRASVFLISDGVVPSNIERGYVLRRLIRRAMRHGKITGVAEKIIEIYKDVYPELKADKEKILEELKREEEKFNKTLGRGLKKFERGTDPFILFTTYGFPIELTQELAKEKGKTLDLNKFKEQMIEHQDLSRTASEGMFKGGLADHSDKVIKYHTASHLLLESLRRILGKHVEQRGSNITAERLRFDFSHPQKMIPEEIKKVEDMVNKKIKENLEVNFKEMSLDEAKKIGATGVFKKKYANRVRVYTIQSAQGGPPFSREICGGPHAKNTSELSHFKIIKEESSSSGVRRIRAVML
;
A
#
# COMPACT_ATOMS: atom_id res chain seq x y z
N MET A 1 27.44 -12.59 18.03
CA MET A 1 26.10 -12.77 18.65
C MET A 1 25.09 -12.74 17.53
N ASP A 2 24.15 -13.68 17.50
CA ASP A 2 23.12 -13.75 16.44
C ASP A 2 21.96 -12.77 16.70
N SER A 3 21.11 -12.55 15.70
CA SER A 3 20.00 -11.60 15.77
C SER A 3 18.95 -11.98 16.81
N LYS A 4 18.75 -13.29 17.05
CA LYS A 4 17.84 -13.78 18.09
C LYS A 4 18.30 -13.34 19.47
N THR A 5 19.58 -13.56 19.77
CA THR A 5 20.20 -13.14 21.04
C THR A 5 20.17 -11.62 21.20
N ILE A 6 20.35 -10.85 20.10
CA ILE A 6 20.25 -9.39 20.15
C ILE A 6 18.84 -8.94 20.56
N ARG A 7 17.78 -9.49 19.94
CA ARG A 7 16.38 -9.20 20.31
C ARG A 7 16.13 -9.54 21.78
N GLU A 8 16.51 -10.75 22.20
CA GLU A 8 16.32 -11.22 23.57
C GLU A 8 17.04 -10.32 24.59
N LYS A 9 18.32 -10.01 24.36
CA LYS A 9 19.08 -9.11 25.24
C LYS A 9 18.44 -7.73 25.36
N PHE A 10 18.00 -7.14 24.24
CA PHE A 10 17.36 -5.83 24.25
C PHE A 10 16.06 -5.84 25.06
N LEU A 11 15.18 -6.81 24.77
CA LEU A 11 13.88 -6.89 25.44
C LEU A 11 14.04 -7.23 26.92
N SER A 12 14.89 -8.20 27.29
CA SER A 12 15.14 -8.52 28.70
C SER A 12 15.83 -7.37 29.45
N PHE A 13 16.70 -6.60 28.80
CA PHE A 13 17.29 -5.41 29.41
C PHE A 13 16.22 -4.39 29.78
N PHE A 14 15.33 -4.03 28.86
CA PHE A 14 14.27 -3.06 29.16
C PHE A 14 13.19 -3.61 30.09
N GLU A 15 12.88 -4.91 30.02
CA GLU A 15 12.02 -5.56 31.02
C GLU A 15 12.60 -5.42 32.43
N SER A 16 13.92 -5.59 32.58
CA SER A 16 14.60 -5.39 33.88
C SER A 16 14.60 -3.93 34.37
N LYS A 17 14.37 -2.96 33.47
CA LYS A 17 14.18 -1.53 33.81
C LYS A 17 12.71 -1.17 34.05
N GLY A 18 11.81 -2.15 34.02
CA GLY A 18 10.38 -1.98 34.30
C GLY A 18 9.51 -1.69 33.07
N HIS A 19 10.05 -1.81 31.86
CA HIS A 19 9.26 -1.66 30.64
C HIS A 19 8.40 -2.88 30.39
N LYS A 20 7.15 -2.66 29.96
CA LYS A 20 6.31 -3.74 29.47
C LYS A 20 6.72 -4.12 28.04
N ILE A 21 7.03 -5.40 27.82
CA ILE A 21 7.31 -5.90 26.47
C ILE A 21 6.02 -6.04 25.68
N VAL A 22 6.00 -5.43 24.49
CA VAL A 22 4.85 -5.41 23.58
C VAL A 22 5.27 -6.02 22.23
N SER A 23 4.43 -6.91 21.71
CA SER A 23 4.65 -7.55 20.41
C SER A 23 4.58 -6.54 19.26
N SER A 24 5.28 -6.84 18.16
CA SER A 24 5.18 -6.06 16.92
C SER A 24 3.73 -5.96 16.43
N SER A 25 3.29 -4.76 16.06
CA SER A 25 2.08 -4.56 15.27
C SER A 25 2.31 -4.96 13.80
N SER A 26 1.22 -5.00 13.02
CA SER A 26 1.26 -5.22 11.57
C SER A 26 2.03 -4.10 10.84
N LEU A 27 2.57 -4.42 9.67
CA LEU A 27 3.08 -3.44 8.69
C LEU A 27 1.95 -2.62 8.07
N ILE A 28 0.70 -3.06 8.21
CA ILE A 28 -0.48 -2.29 7.83
C ILE A 28 -0.91 -1.46 9.05
N PRO A 29 -0.83 -0.12 8.98
CA PRO A 29 -1.29 0.74 10.06
C PRO A 29 -2.76 0.50 10.35
N ALA A 30 -3.14 0.62 11.62
CA ALA A 30 -4.54 0.56 12.03
C ALA A 30 -5.37 1.61 11.27
N GLU A 31 -6.67 1.36 11.08
CA GLU A 31 -7.58 2.30 10.39
C GLU A 31 -7.58 3.71 11.01
N THR A 32 -7.17 3.81 12.28
CA THR A 32 -7.03 5.06 13.03
C THR A 32 -5.85 5.93 12.60
N ASP A 33 -4.92 5.44 11.77
CA ASP A 33 -3.84 6.24 11.18
C ASP A 33 -3.87 6.16 9.65
N PRO A 34 -4.80 6.87 8.98
CA PRO A 34 -4.92 6.85 7.52
C PRO A 34 -3.82 7.64 6.81
N THR A 35 -2.93 8.31 7.55
CA THR A 35 -1.94 9.24 6.97
C THR A 35 -0.73 8.54 6.37
N VAL A 36 -0.52 7.27 6.71
CA VAL A 36 0.65 6.49 6.29
C VAL A 36 0.24 5.20 5.59
N LEU A 37 1.01 4.82 4.56
CA LEU A 37 0.72 3.61 3.79
C LEU A 37 1.18 2.35 4.54
N PHE A 38 2.31 2.41 5.23
CA PHE A 38 2.90 1.31 6.00
C PHE A 38 3.39 1.82 7.36
N THR A 39 3.59 0.88 8.30
CA THR A 39 4.29 1.14 9.56
C THR A 39 5.79 1.36 9.27
N THR A 40 6.27 2.60 9.37
CA THR A 40 7.64 3.05 9.06
C THR A 40 8.54 3.19 10.29
N ALA A 41 7.96 3.20 11.50
CA ALA A 41 8.69 3.39 12.76
C ALA A 41 8.05 2.63 13.92
N GLY A 42 8.86 2.31 14.93
CA GLY A 42 8.46 1.63 16.16
C GLY A 42 7.39 2.38 16.95
N MET A 43 7.46 3.72 16.96
CA MET A 43 6.57 4.56 17.76
C MET A 43 5.10 4.55 17.30
N GLN A 44 4.82 4.17 16.06
CA GLN A 44 3.48 4.35 15.46
C GLN A 44 2.40 3.54 16.19
N GLN A 45 2.73 2.35 16.69
CA GLN A 45 1.80 1.56 17.49
C GLN A 45 1.51 2.16 18.88
N PHE A 46 2.24 3.21 19.28
CA PHE A 46 2.13 3.89 20.56
C PHE A 46 1.74 5.38 20.44
N LYS A 47 1.60 5.92 19.21
CA LYS A 47 1.42 7.35 18.93
C LYS A 47 0.37 8.04 19.82
N ARG A 48 -0.77 7.38 20.02
CA ARG A 48 -1.91 7.89 20.81
C ARG A 48 -1.61 8.10 22.30
N TYR A 49 -0.62 7.38 22.84
CA TYR A 49 -0.28 7.45 24.26
C TYR A 49 0.60 8.67 24.60
N TYR A 50 1.26 9.27 23.60
CA TYR A 50 1.96 10.54 23.76
C TYR A 50 1.01 11.75 23.81
N THR A 51 -0.24 11.57 23.36
CA THR A 51 -1.23 12.66 23.24
C THR A 51 -2.35 12.56 24.27
N GLY A 52 -2.10 11.88 25.39
CA GLY A 52 -3.01 11.85 26.55
C GLY A 52 -3.91 10.63 26.67
N GLU A 53 -3.93 9.71 25.70
CA GLU A 53 -4.60 8.41 25.88
C GLU A 53 -3.78 7.56 26.86
N LYS A 54 -4.46 6.94 27.84
CA LYS A 54 -3.78 6.04 28.78
C LYS A 54 -3.39 4.74 28.09
N SER A 55 -2.11 4.43 28.09
CA SER A 55 -1.58 3.16 27.60
C SER A 55 -2.10 1.99 28.46
N PRO A 56 -2.65 0.92 27.86
CA PRO A 56 -3.04 -0.29 28.58
C PRO A 56 -1.81 -1.10 29.05
N TYR A 57 -0.62 -0.75 28.58
CA TYR A 57 0.65 -1.41 28.90
C TYR A 57 1.43 -0.68 30.00
N GLY A 58 0.89 0.40 30.55
CA GLY A 58 1.60 1.32 31.43
C GLY A 58 2.42 2.37 30.66
N ASN A 59 3.21 3.15 31.39
CA ASN A 59 3.87 4.36 30.87
C ASN A 59 5.26 4.12 30.26
N SER A 60 5.76 2.87 30.30
CA SER A 60 7.04 2.47 29.72
C SER A 60 6.90 1.14 29.01
N VAL A 61 7.26 1.09 27.73
CA VAL A 61 7.13 -0.12 26.91
C VAL A 61 8.38 -0.34 26.06
N ALA A 62 8.66 -1.58 25.69
CA ALA A 62 9.70 -1.91 24.71
C ALA A 62 9.19 -2.94 23.71
N SER A 63 9.68 -2.85 22.47
CA SER A 63 9.25 -3.72 21.37
C SER A 63 10.33 -3.88 20.32
N CYS A 64 10.21 -4.94 19.51
CA CYS A 64 10.93 -5.11 18.25
C CYS A 64 9.90 -5.03 17.13
N GLN A 65 9.74 -3.85 16.53
CA GLN A 65 8.67 -3.56 15.57
C GLN A 65 9.12 -3.84 14.13
N LYS A 66 8.30 -4.60 13.38
CA LYS A 66 8.41 -4.69 11.92
C LYS A 66 8.17 -3.32 11.28
N CYS A 67 9.11 -2.83 10.49
CA CYS A 67 9.02 -1.55 9.79
C CYS A 67 9.20 -1.72 8.28
N PHE A 68 8.57 -0.84 7.52
CA PHE A 68 8.68 -0.80 6.06
C PHE A 68 8.88 0.64 5.57
N ARG A 69 9.90 0.88 4.75
CA ARG A 69 10.21 2.19 4.15
C ARG A 69 10.19 2.11 2.63
N THR A 70 9.29 2.88 2.02
CA THR A 70 9.21 3.03 0.56
C THR A 70 10.24 4.03 0.01
N SER A 71 10.72 4.95 0.84
CA SER A 71 11.71 5.97 0.46
C SER A 71 13.03 5.35 0.03
N ASP A 72 13.40 4.25 0.68
CA ASP A 72 14.75 3.66 0.60
C ASP A 72 14.84 2.57 -0.49
N ILE A 73 13.76 2.38 -1.25
CA ILE A 73 13.66 1.33 -2.29
C ILE A 73 14.80 1.47 -3.32
N GLU A 74 15.19 2.69 -3.68
CA GLU A 74 16.17 2.92 -4.74
C GLU A 74 17.62 2.73 -4.27
N GLU A 75 17.87 2.88 -2.97
CA GLU A 75 19.14 2.73 -2.27
C GLU A 75 19.44 1.27 -1.94
N VAL A 76 18.40 0.42 -1.81
CA VAL A 76 18.57 -1.01 -1.54
C VAL A 76 19.51 -1.67 -2.56
N GLY A 77 20.48 -2.40 -2.01
CA GLY A 77 21.59 -3.02 -2.74
C GLY A 77 22.95 -2.50 -2.29
N ASP A 78 22.97 -1.36 -1.59
CA ASP A 78 24.15 -0.87 -0.90
C ASP A 78 24.48 -1.72 0.36
N GLU A 79 25.25 -1.17 1.30
CA GLU A 79 25.69 -1.90 2.48
C GLU A 79 24.68 -1.93 3.64
N SER A 80 23.65 -1.08 3.64
CA SER A 80 22.83 -0.84 4.84
C SER A 80 21.34 -0.51 4.64
N HIS A 81 20.91 -0.09 3.46
CA HIS A 81 19.52 0.28 3.19
C HIS A 81 18.64 -0.93 2.90
N LEU A 82 17.42 -0.89 3.44
CA LEU A 82 16.46 -1.98 3.42
C LEU A 82 15.04 -1.43 3.27
N THR A 83 14.18 -2.15 2.55
CA THR A 83 12.76 -1.80 2.47
C THR A 83 11.97 -2.28 3.66
N PHE A 84 12.33 -3.45 4.19
CA PHE A 84 11.80 -4.00 5.43
C PHE A 84 12.93 -4.12 6.43
N PHE A 85 12.71 -3.79 7.69
CA PHE A 85 13.67 -3.98 8.77
C PHE A 85 12.96 -4.05 10.11
N GLU A 86 13.68 -4.47 11.16
CA GLU A 86 13.15 -4.48 12.52
C GLU A 86 13.74 -3.35 13.34
N MET A 87 12.87 -2.59 14.00
CA MET A 87 13.23 -1.49 14.87
C MET A 87 13.05 -1.90 16.32
N LEU A 88 14.17 -2.09 17.03
CA LEU A 88 14.20 -2.22 18.48
C LEU A 88 13.94 -0.84 19.08
N GLY A 89 13.00 -0.73 20.00
CA GLY A 89 12.67 0.56 20.62
C GLY A 89 12.16 0.42 22.04
N ASN A 90 12.53 1.39 22.88
CA ASN A 90 11.94 1.63 24.18
C ASN A 90 11.25 2.98 24.18
N PHE A 91 10.08 3.04 24.81
CA PHE A 91 9.17 4.16 24.72
C PHE A 91 8.71 4.56 26.12
N SER A 92 8.64 5.86 26.37
CA SER A 92 8.18 6.46 27.63
C SER A 92 7.07 7.46 27.32
N PHE A 93 5.95 7.34 28.01
CA PHE A 93 4.82 8.28 27.96
C PHE A 93 4.79 9.13 29.24
N GLY A 94 5.96 9.55 29.74
CA GLY A 94 6.12 10.35 30.97
C GLY A 94 6.68 9.60 32.18
N SER A 95 7.24 8.39 32.01
CA SER A 95 7.91 7.66 33.11
C SER A 95 9.32 8.17 33.40
N TYR A 96 10.06 8.50 32.34
CA TYR A 96 11.42 9.01 32.36
C TYR A 96 11.68 9.80 31.09
N PHE A 97 12.80 10.54 31.04
CA PHE A 97 13.14 11.41 29.92
C PHE A 97 14.62 11.27 29.52
N LYS A 98 15.25 12.35 29.03
CA LYS A 98 16.59 12.36 28.43
C LYS A 98 17.64 11.64 29.26
N LYS A 99 17.74 11.96 30.56
CA LYS A 99 18.80 11.43 31.44
C LYS A 99 18.78 9.91 31.50
N GLU A 100 17.65 9.32 31.86
CA GLU A 100 17.53 7.87 31.96
C GLU A 100 17.60 7.21 30.57
N ALA A 101 17.01 7.82 29.54
CA ALA A 101 17.04 7.28 28.18
C ALA A 101 18.49 7.14 27.68
N ILE A 102 19.31 8.19 27.84
CA ILE A 102 20.71 8.20 27.46
C ILE A 102 21.52 7.21 28.31
N GLN A 103 21.29 7.15 29.62
CA GLN A 103 21.94 6.19 30.51
C GLN A 103 21.64 4.74 30.10
N TYR A 104 20.39 4.42 29.80
CA TYR A 104 19.99 3.08 29.34
C TYR A 104 20.63 2.73 27.99
N ALA A 105 20.66 3.65 27.03
CA ALA A 105 21.29 3.41 25.75
C ALA A 105 22.80 3.17 25.89
N HIS A 106 23.49 4.00 26.67
CA HIS A 106 24.91 3.82 26.96
C HIS A 106 25.20 2.48 27.67
N GLU A 107 24.42 2.15 28.71
CA GLU A 107 24.56 0.89 29.45
C GLU A 107 24.35 -0.32 28.55
N PHE A 108 23.32 -0.29 27.70
CA PHE A 108 23.05 -1.39 26.78
C PHE A 108 24.19 -1.59 25.77
N ILE A 109 24.63 -0.53 25.09
CA ILE A 109 25.70 -0.61 24.09
C ILE A 109 27.03 -1.04 24.73
N THR A 110 27.45 -0.41 25.83
CA THR A 110 28.79 -0.60 26.38
C THR A 110 28.89 -1.77 27.36
N LYS A 111 27.86 -2.05 28.16
CA LYS A 111 27.91 -3.09 29.19
C LYS A 111 27.24 -4.39 28.74
N ILE A 112 26.10 -4.32 28.07
CA ILE A 112 25.35 -5.52 27.66
C ILE A 112 25.89 -6.11 26.35
N LEU A 113 26.25 -5.25 25.40
CA LEU A 113 26.81 -5.65 24.11
C LEU A 113 28.35 -5.60 24.08
N GLY A 114 28.98 -4.83 24.96
CA GLY A 114 30.45 -4.70 24.99
C GLY A 114 31.02 -3.93 23.80
N LEU A 115 30.22 -3.08 23.17
CA LEU A 115 30.62 -2.27 22.03
C LEU A 115 31.18 -0.92 22.49
N LYS A 116 32.08 -0.36 21.67
CA LYS A 116 32.58 1.00 21.84
C LYS A 116 31.78 1.96 20.97
N ILE A 117 31.33 3.07 21.54
CA ILE A 117 30.71 4.17 20.79
C ILE A 117 31.83 5.03 20.19
N ASP A 118 31.72 5.36 18.91
CA ASP A 118 32.70 6.24 18.25
C ASP A 118 32.43 7.70 18.59
N TYR A 119 31.21 8.14 18.31
CA TYR A 119 30.72 9.47 18.60
C TYR A 119 29.19 9.45 18.69
N ILE A 120 28.63 10.53 19.21
CA ILE A 120 27.18 10.79 19.19
C ILE A 120 26.91 12.11 18.47
N THR A 121 25.69 12.27 17.96
CA THR A 121 25.20 13.57 17.47
C THR A 121 24.10 14.10 18.39
N VAL A 122 23.98 15.43 18.48
CA VAL A 122 22.89 16.15 19.16
C VAL A 122 22.40 17.29 18.29
N PHE A 123 21.14 17.69 18.50
CA PHE A 123 20.52 18.77 17.73
C PHE A 123 21.17 20.13 18.00
N GLU A 124 21.59 20.81 16.94
CA GLU A 124 22.27 22.10 17.03
C GLU A 124 21.35 23.31 17.19
N GLY A 125 20.03 23.10 17.10
CA GLY A 125 19.02 24.16 17.06
C GLY A 125 18.64 24.55 15.63
N ASP A 126 17.55 25.30 15.52
CA ASP A 126 17.12 25.93 14.27
C ASP A 126 16.63 27.35 14.57
N ILE A 127 17.42 28.34 14.14
CA ILE A 127 17.13 29.76 14.40
C ILE A 127 15.88 30.22 13.63
N PHE A 128 15.59 29.65 12.45
CA PHE A 128 14.45 30.07 11.63
C PHE A 128 13.12 29.58 12.19
N GLU A 129 13.13 28.45 12.89
CA GLU A 129 11.95 27.87 13.54
C GLU A 129 11.94 28.11 15.07
N GLU A 130 12.86 28.93 15.58
CA GLU A 130 13.01 29.25 17.00
C GLU A 130 13.16 28.01 17.90
N LEU A 131 13.81 26.96 17.39
CA LEU A 131 14.07 25.72 18.10
C LEU A 131 15.46 25.77 18.77
N PRO A 132 15.56 25.57 20.10
CA PRO A 132 16.84 25.62 20.79
C PRO A 132 17.71 24.40 20.50
N ALA A 133 19.01 24.55 20.67
CA ALA A 133 19.96 23.43 20.67
C ALA A 133 19.72 22.49 21.85
N ASP A 134 20.00 21.20 21.68
CA ASP A 134 19.85 20.19 22.74
C ASP A 134 21.10 20.08 23.63
N GLU A 135 21.40 21.16 24.35
CA GLU A 135 22.54 21.25 25.27
C GLU A 135 22.42 20.29 26.47
N GLU A 136 21.19 19.92 26.83
CA GLU A 136 20.91 18.99 27.93
C GLU A 136 21.47 17.60 27.62
N SER A 137 21.16 17.06 26.43
CA SER A 137 21.67 15.75 26.00
C SER A 137 23.20 15.75 25.86
N GLU A 138 23.78 16.84 25.33
CA GLU A 138 25.24 17.00 25.25
C GLU A 138 25.89 16.86 26.63
N LYS A 139 25.33 17.56 27.64
CA LYS A 139 25.82 17.50 29.01
C LYS A 139 25.69 16.11 29.61
N ILE A 140 24.54 15.45 29.46
CA ILE A 140 24.29 14.10 29.99
C ILE A 140 25.30 13.09 29.41
N TRP A 141 25.54 13.13 28.10
CA TRP A 141 26.53 12.25 27.45
C TRP A 141 27.94 12.48 28.03
N LYS A 142 28.35 13.73 28.20
CA LYS A 142 29.65 14.08 28.78
C LYS A 142 29.79 13.72 30.26
N GLU A 143 28.70 13.74 31.03
CA GLU A 143 28.70 13.26 32.41
C GLU A 143 28.87 11.74 32.50
N ILE A 144 28.36 10.98 31.52
CA ILE A 144 28.48 9.52 31.46
C ILE A 144 29.87 9.09 30.98
N ASP A 145 30.36 9.72 29.90
CA ASP A 145 31.70 9.49 29.36
C ASP A 145 32.27 10.80 28.80
N ALA A 146 33.17 11.41 29.56
CA ALA A 146 33.82 12.66 29.19
C ALA A 146 34.68 12.55 27.90
N SER A 147 35.15 11.32 27.59
CA SER A 147 35.99 11.05 26.41
C SER A 147 35.20 10.90 25.11
N LEU A 148 33.88 10.71 25.21
CA LEU A 148 33.00 10.51 24.07
C LEU A 148 32.92 11.78 23.21
N GLU A 149 33.13 11.66 21.90
CA GLU A 149 32.96 12.78 20.98
C GLU A 149 31.47 13.08 20.78
N VAL A 150 31.07 14.35 20.99
CA VAL A 150 29.70 14.84 20.81
C VAL A 150 29.71 15.85 19.67
N LYS A 151 28.99 15.55 18.59
CA LYS A 151 28.89 16.41 17.41
C LYS A 151 27.53 17.09 17.38
N LYS A 152 27.50 18.35 16.94
CA LYS A 152 26.25 19.08 16.68
C LYS A 152 25.84 18.85 15.23
N ALA A 153 24.55 18.65 15.00
CA ALA A 153 24.00 18.42 13.68
C ALA A 153 22.60 19.04 13.53
N GLY A 154 22.28 19.38 12.29
CA GLY A 154 21.11 20.15 11.92
C GLY A 154 19.80 19.37 12.01
N LYS A 155 18.70 20.09 11.74
CA LYS A 155 17.33 19.58 11.84
C LYS A 155 17.06 18.32 11.00
N LYS A 156 17.70 18.21 9.84
CA LYS A 156 17.54 17.07 8.94
C LYS A 156 17.93 15.74 9.59
N ASP A 157 18.94 15.77 10.46
CA ASP A 157 19.53 14.57 11.04
C ASP A 157 19.10 14.39 12.51
N ASN A 158 19.04 15.48 13.29
CA ASN A 158 18.81 15.42 14.74
C ASN A 158 17.47 16.01 15.22
N PHE A 159 16.47 16.14 14.34
CA PHE A 159 15.10 16.48 14.75
C PHE A 159 14.09 15.59 14.01
N TRP A 160 13.38 14.75 14.76
CA TRP A 160 12.53 13.71 14.19
C TRP A 160 11.04 13.98 14.41
N GLY A 161 10.25 13.58 13.40
CA GLY A 161 8.79 13.51 13.46
C GLY A 161 8.04 14.68 12.82
N PRO A 162 6.70 14.57 12.80
CA PRO A 162 5.93 13.41 13.22
C PRO A 162 5.87 12.32 12.15
N THR A 163 5.48 11.11 12.54
CA THR A 163 5.05 10.10 11.56
C THR A 163 3.69 10.51 10.98
N GLY A 164 3.67 10.82 9.67
CA GLY A 164 2.48 11.34 8.98
C GLY A 164 2.44 12.87 8.92
N ASN A 165 1.25 13.44 8.82
CA ASN A 165 1.08 14.90 8.66
C ASN A 165 1.09 15.68 9.99
N GLU A 166 0.84 15.00 11.11
CA GLU A 166 0.79 15.58 12.46
C GLU A 166 1.17 14.52 13.50
N GLY A 167 1.63 14.95 14.68
CA GLY A 167 2.00 14.03 15.77
C GLY A 167 3.10 14.55 16.70
N PRO A 168 3.52 13.72 17.68
CA PRO A 168 4.69 13.98 18.50
C PRO A 168 5.98 14.08 17.66
N CYS A 169 6.88 14.98 18.05
CA CYS A 169 8.18 15.20 17.43
C CYS A 169 9.14 15.89 18.41
N GLY A 170 10.43 15.93 18.07
CA GLY A 170 11.40 16.74 18.82
C GLY A 170 12.86 16.46 18.50
N PRO A 171 13.78 17.05 19.27
CA PRO A 171 15.21 16.86 19.10
C PRO A 171 15.59 15.40 19.37
N THR A 172 16.71 14.98 18.82
CA THR A 172 17.18 13.60 18.87
C THR A 172 18.68 13.57 19.10
N THR A 173 19.14 12.56 19.82
CA THR A 173 20.56 12.18 19.84
C THR A 173 20.73 10.83 19.15
N GLU A 174 21.79 10.69 18.35
CA GLU A 174 22.06 9.45 17.61
C GLU A 174 23.43 8.88 17.98
N ILE A 175 23.50 7.56 18.08
CA ILE A 175 24.69 6.81 18.50
C ILE A 175 25.34 6.18 17.27
N TYR A 176 26.63 6.50 17.05
CA TYR A 176 27.40 5.99 15.93
C TYR A 176 28.46 4.99 16.38
N ILE A 177 28.54 3.86 15.66
CA ILE A 177 29.56 2.81 15.84
C ILE A 177 30.08 2.41 14.46
N ASN A 178 31.40 2.39 14.30
CA ASN A 178 32.10 2.22 13.03
C ASN A 178 31.56 3.18 11.94
N GLY A 179 31.25 4.42 12.32
CA GLY A 179 30.68 5.43 11.42
C GLY A 179 29.23 5.18 10.96
N MET A 180 28.53 4.17 11.50
CA MET A 180 27.14 3.89 11.19
C MET A 180 26.22 4.29 12.34
N GLU A 181 25.10 4.96 12.02
CA GLU A 181 24.02 5.24 12.99
C GLU A 181 23.31 3.93 13.35
N ILE A 182 23.39 3.56 14.63
CA ILE A 182 22.84 2.30 15.15
C ILE A 182 21.56 2.55 15.94
N TRP A 183 21.47 3.68 16.65
CA TRP A 183 20.34 3.98 17.52
C TRP A 183 20.07 5.48 17.60
N ASN A 184 18.83 5.88 17.35
CA ASN A 184 18.33 7.23 17.61
C ASN A 184 17.44 7.27 18.87
N LEU A 185 17.56 8.36 19.64
CA LEU A 185 16.78 8.63 20.83
C LEU A 185 16.05 9.95 20.63
N VAL A 186 14.80 9.87 20.19
CA VAL A 186 13.92 11.02 19.93
C VAL A 186 13.23 11.44 21.22
N PHE A 187 13.39 12.72 21.54
CA PHE A 187 12.78 13.35 22.70
C PHE A 187 11.51 14.06 22.25
N ASN A 188 10.37 13.39 22.41
CA ASN A 188 9.07 13.95 22.06
C ASN A 188 8.72 15.09 23.04
N GLU A 189 9.13 16.29 22.68
CA GLU A 189 8.90 17.54 23.43
C GLU A 189 7.79 18.39 22.81
N TYR A 190 7.51 18.17 21.53
CA TYR A 190 6.57 18.95 20.74
C TYR A 190 5.52 18.04 20.09
N TYR A 191 4.39 18.64 19.75
CA TYR A 191 3.38 18.12 18.86
C TYR A 191 3.34 19.04 17.63
N LYS A 192 3.60 18.48 16.46
CA LYS A 192 3.44 19.18 15.18
C LYS A 192 2.02 19.01 14.69
N ASN A 193 1.33 20.13 14.52
CA ASN A 193 -0.02 20.17 13.95
C ASN A 193 0.03 20.05 12.41
N SER A 194 -1.12 19.77 11.79
CA SER A 194 -1.24 19.67 10.34
C SER A 194 -0.87 20.94 9.56
N ASP A 195 -0.90 22.11 10.21
CA ASP A 195 -0.47 23.41 9.66
C ASP A 195 1.04 23.68 9.85
N ALA A 196 1.79 22.65 10.28
CA ALA A 196 3.21 22.68 10.62
C ALA A 196 3.60 23.50 11.85
N THR A 197 2.64 24.05 12.61
CA THR A 197 2.95 24.69 13.90
C THR A 197 3.37 23.66 14.95
N LEU A 198 4.29 24.06 15.84
CA LEU A 198 4.77 23.24 16.94
C LEU A 198 4.18 23.72 18.26
N LYS A 199 3.61 22.78 19.03
CA LYS A 199 3.12 23.03 20.39
C LYS A 199 3.88 22.15 21.37
N LYS A 200 4.37 22.70 22.47
CA LYS A 200 5.03 21.92 23.51
C LYS A 200 4.05 20.91 24.15
N LEU A 201 4.49 19.66 24.31
CA LEU A 201 3.71 18.61 24.96
C LEU A 201 3.65 18.87 26.48
N GLU A 202 2.50 18.59 27.09
CA GLU A 202 2.34 18.67 28.55
C GLU A 202 3.18 17.60 29.27
N THR A 203 3.26 16.41 28.68
CA THR A 203 4.06 15.30 29.16
C THR A 203 5.05 14.90 28.07
N PRO A 204 6.34 15.25 28.20
CA PRO A 204 7.37 14.80 27.27
C PRO A 204 7.49 13.28 27.28
N GLY A 205 7.89 12.72 26.15
CA GLY A 205 8.05 11.27 25.98
C GLY A 205 9.35 10.89 25.32
N ILE A 206 9.67 9.60 25.40
CA ILE A 206 10.81 9.01 24.71
C ILE A 206 10.30 8.13 23.60
N ASP A 207 10.85 8.28 22.41
CA ASP A 207 10.72 7.38 21.27
C ASP A 207 12.15 7.03 20.82
N THR A 208 12.49 5.75 20.78
CA THR A 208 13.80 5.34 20.28
C THR A 208 13.66 4.33 19.16
N GLY A 209 14.57 4.39 18.19
CA GLY A 209 14.68 3.42 17.11
C GLY A 209 16.11 2.95 16.93
N MET A 210 16.35 1.66 17.20
CA MET A 210 17.60 0.97 16.89
C MET A 210 17.35 -0.05 15.79
N GLY A 211 18.02 0.13 14.66
CA GLY A 211 17.92 -0.80 13.53
C GLY A 211 18.59 -2.13 13.84
N LEU A 212 17.81 -3.20 14.00
CA LEU A 212 18.32 -4.53 14.34
C LEU A 212 19.36 -5.01 13.31
N GLU A 213 19.10 -4.81 12.02
CA GLU A 213 19.99 -5.22 10.94
C GLU A 213 21.35 -4.54 11.00
N ARG A 214 21.37 -3.23 11.26
CA ARG A 214 22.62 -2.47 11.40
C ARG A 214 23.39 -2.91 12.64
N LEU A 215 22.69 -3.08 13.77
CA LEU A 215 23.31 -3.59 14.99
C LEU A 215 23.88 -5.00 14.79
N ALA A 216 23.12 -5.90 14.15
CA ALA A 216 23.56 -7.25 13.84
C ALA A 216 24.81 -7.24 12.95
N MET A 217 24.87 -6.34 11.95
CA MET A 217 26.05 -6.17 11.11
C MET A 217 27.30 -5.83 11.94
N ILE A 218 27.20 -4.87 12.86
CA ILE A 218 28.31 -4.48 13.75
C ILE A 218 28.69 -5.64 14.69
N VAL A 219 27.72 -6.21 15.38
CA VAL A 219 27.95 -7.24 16.41
C VAL A 219 28.47 -8.56 15.82
N GLN A 220 28.14 -8.85 14.56
CA GLN A 220 28.63 -10.02 13.84
C GLN A 220 29.87 -9.75 13.01
N ASN A 221 30.40 -8.51 13.05
CA ASN A 221 31.56 -8.07 12.29
C ASN A 221 31.43 -8.37 10.79
N LYS A 222 30.30 -7.96 10.21
CA LYS A 222 29.97 -8.13 8.79
C LYS A 222 30.17 -6.83 8.02
N LYS A 223 30.41 -6.92 6.71
CA LYS A 223 30.66 -5.74 5.87
C LYS A 223 29.39 -5.02 5.47
N ASN A 224 28.27 -5.73 5.48
CA ASN A 224 26.96 -5.20 5.11
C ASN A 224 25.86 -6.01 5.80
N VAL A 225 24.67 -5.43 5.89
CA VAL A 225 23.52 -6.03 6.59
C VAL A 225 23.11 -7.39 5.99
N PHE A 226 23.35 -7.62 4.70
CA PHE A 226 22.98 -8.85 3.99
C PHE A 226 23.86 -10.06 4.31
N GLU A 227 25.02 -9.85 4.93
CA GLU A 227 25.92 -10.92 5.38
C GLU A 227 25.61 -11.41 6.80
N THR A 228 24.59 -10.84 7.44
CA THR A 228 24.14 -11.23 8.78
C THR A 228 23.24 -12.45 8.73
N ASP A 229 23.01 -13.09 9.88
CA ASP A 229 22.08 -14.21 10.05
C ASP A 229 20.61 -13.89 9.69
N LEU A 230 20.27 -12.62 9.49
CA LEU A 230 18.94 -12.16 9.08
C LEU A 230 18.65 -12.41 7.59
N PHE A 231 19.65 -12.86 6.81
CA PHE A 231 19.52 -13.05 5.36
C PHE A 231 20.11 -14.38 4.86
N PRO A 232 19.59 -14.91 3.75
CA PRO A 232 20.19 -16.04 3.05
C PRO A 232 21.53 -15.66 2.40
N GLN A 233 22.60 -16.41 2.69
CA GLN A 233 24.01 -16.04 2.41
C GLN A 233 24.48 -16.17 0.93
N ILE A 234 23.60 -16.32 -0.06
CA ILE A 234 23.99 -16.69 -1.44
C ILE A 234 23.19 -15.93 -2.53
N GLU A 235 22.44 -14.89 -2.16
CA GLU A 235 21.50 -14.25 -3.08
C GLU A 235 21.82 -12.77 -3.29
N SER A 236 21.40 -12.21 -4.42
CA SER A 236 21.50 -10.77 -4.69
C SER A 236 20.87 -10.00 -3.52
N ARG A 237 21.54 -8.93 -3.06
CA ARG A 237 21.06 -8.07 -1.97
C ARG A 237 19.64 -7.55 -2.23
N ILE A 238 19.38 -7.15 -3.48
CA ILE A 238 18.07 -6.66 -3.92
C ILE A 238 17.01 -7.76 -3.81
N ILE A 239 17.33 -8.99 -4.24
CA ILE A 239 16.40 -10.12 -4.13
C ILE A 239 16.12 -10.41 -2.65
N SER A 240 17.17 -10.46 -1.83
CA SER A 240 17.08 -10.81 -0.42
C SER A 240 16.21 -9.82 0.36
N ASP A 241 16.42 -8.51 0.17
CA ASP A 241 15.58 -7.48 0.79
C ASP A 241 14.14 -7.52 0.28
N HIS A 242 13.96 -7.41 -1.04
CA HIS A 242 12.62 -7.18 -1.59
C HIS A 242 11.71 -8.40 -1.43
N ILE A 243 12.26 -9.62 -1.48
CA ILE A 243 11.49 -10.82 -1.17
C ILE A 243 11.23 -10.94 0.33
N ARG A 244 12.16 -10.55 1.19
CA ARG A 244 11.90 -10.48 2.65
C ARG A 244 10.74 -9.55 2.94
N ALA A 245 10.78 -8.34 2.41
CA ALA A 245 9.71 -7.37 2.54
C ALA A 245 8.38 -7.88 1.96
N SER A 246 8.42 -8.56 0.80
CA SER A 246 7.23 -9.15 0.17
C SER A 246 6.60 -10.27 1.00
N VAL A 247 7.41 -11.14 1.61
CA VAL A 247 6.97 -12.23 2.51
C VAL A 247 6.17 -11.66 3.69
N PHE A 248 6.72 -10.64 4.36
CA PHE A 248 6.03 -10.02 5.50
C PHE A 248 4.76 -9.27 5.08
N LEU A 249 4.79 -8.53 3.97
CA LEU A 249 3.60 -7.86 3.46
C LEU A 249 2.46 -8.83 3.09
N ILE A 250 2.78 -9.97 2.47
CA ILE A 250 1.77 -10.97 2.10
C ILE A 250 1.18 -11.65 3.34
N SER A 251 2.01 -11.93 4.35
CA SER A 251 1.54 -12.45 5.63
C SER A 251 0.59 -11.46 6.33
N ASP A 252 0.94 -10.17 6.34
CA ASP A 252 0.07 -9.08 6.81
C ASP A 252 -1.18 -8.84 5.93
N GLY A 253 -1.38 -9.61 4.86
CA GLY A 253 -2.60 -9.61 4.06
C GLY A 253 -2.58 -8.72 2.81
N VAL A 254 -1.42 -8.16 2.45
CA VAL A 254 -1.26 -7.39 1.21
C VAL A 254 -1.21 -8.34 0.01
N VAL A 255 -1.94 -8.01 -1.06
CA VAL A 255 -1.97 -8.78 -2.30
C VAL A 255 -1.48 -7.91 -3.47
N PRO A 256 -0.66 -8.44 -4.41
CA PRO A 256 -0.16 -7.67 -5.55
C PRO A 256 -1.29 -7.04 -6.40
N SER A 257 -1.27 -5.72 -6.55
CA SER A 257 -2.33 -4.94 -7.22
C SER A 257 -1.75 -3.76 -8.04
N ASN A 258 -2.61 -2.96 -8.67
CA ASN A 258 -2.22 -1.74 -9.39
C ASN A 258 -2.32 -0.46 -8.54
N ILE A 259 -2.73 -0.56 -7.27
CA ILE A 259 -3.02 0.58 -6.41
C ILE A 259 -2.44 0.39 -5.00
N GLU A 260 -2.10 1.51 -4.36
CA GLU A 260 -1.73 1.59 -2.94
C GLU A 260 -0.67 0.53 -2.51
N ARG A 261 -0.91 -0.17 -1.40
CA ARG A 261 0.00 -1.19 -0.84
C ARG A 261 0.27 -2.33 -1.82
N GLY A 262 -0.77 -2.76 -2.54
CA GLY A 262 -0.65 -3.84 -3.51
C GLY A 262 0.25 -3.47 -4.69
N TYR A 263 0.29 -2.19 -5.08
CA TYR A 263 1.23 -1.71 -6.08
C TYR A 263 2.68 -1.73 -5.57
N VAL A 264 2.92 -1.32 -4.32
CA VAL A 264 4.27 -1.39 -3.71
C VAL A 264 4.75 -2.83 -3.64
N LEU A 265 3.93 -3.75 -3.13
CA LEU A 265 4.26 -5.18 -3.08
C LEU A 265 4.58 -5.72 -4.49
N ARG A 266 3.73 -5.41 -5.48
CA ARG A 266 3.96 -5.82 -6.86
C ARG A 266 5.30 -5.28 -7.40
N ARG A 267 5.64 -4.02 -7.12
CA ARG A 267 6.90 -3.39 -7.55
C ARG A 267 8.10 -4.14 -6.98
N LEU A 268 8.09 -4.46 -5.68
CA LEU A 268 9.17 -5.19 -5.03
C LEU A 268 9.39 -6.58 -5.65
N ILE A 269 8.32 -7.37 -5.78
CA ILE A 269 8.40 -8.72 -6.36
C ILE A 269 8.97 -8.63 -7.79
N ARG A 270 8.46 -7.71 -8.62
CA ARG A 270 8.91 -7.56 -10.01
C ARG A 270 10.37 -7.11 -10.12
N ARG A 271 10.81 -6.20 -9.25
CA ARG A 271 12.21 -5.79 -9.18
C ARG A 271 13.10 -6.94 -8.76
N ALA A 272 12.73 -7.72 -7.74
CA ALA A 272 13.47 -8.92 -7.35
C ALA A 272 13.56 -9.97 -8.50
N MET A 273 12.47 -10.24 -9.19
CA MET A 273 12.43 -11.23 -10.30
C MET A 273 13.33 -10.88 -11.48
N ARG A 274 13.61 -9.58 -11.69
CA ARG A 274 14.59 -9.15 -12.69
C ARG A 274 16.00 -9.65 -12.35
N HIS A 275 16.34 -9.66 -11.07
CA HIS A 275 17.68 -10.02 -10.58
C HIS A 275 17.86 -11.53 -10.44
N GLY A 276 16.79 -12.33 -10.41
CA GLY A 276 16.88 -13.79 -10.36
C GLY A 276 15.61 -14.51 -9.90
N LYS A 277 15.74 -15.80 -9.62
CA LYS A 277 14.64 -16.63 -9.08
C LYS A 277 14.32 -16.23 -7.64
N ILE A 278 13.03 -16.15 -7.32
CA ILE A 278 12.57 -15.60 -6.04
C ILE A 278 11.98 -16.64 -5.06
N THR A 279 11.47 -17.77 -5.55
CA THR A 279 10.72 -18.73 -4.70
C THR A 279 11.62 -19.38 -3.64
N GLY A 280 12.83 -19.81 -4.01
CA GLY A 280 13.77 -20.41 -3.06
C GLY A 280 14.28 -19.42 -2.01
N VAL A 281 14.28 -18.13 -2.32
CA VAL A 281 14.63 -17.05 -1.39
C VAL A 281 13.54 -16.91 -0.33
N ALA A 282 12.28 -16.87 -0.76
CA ALA A 282 11.12 -16.73 0.12
C ALA A 282 11.04 -17.88 1.14
N GLU A 283 11.30 -19.12 0.72
CA GLU A 283 11.33 -20.27 1.62
C GLU A 283 12.40 -20.10 2.71
N LYS A 284 13.63 -19.72 2.33
CA LYS A 284 14.72 -19.49 3.30
C LYS A 284 14.37 -18.37 4.28
N ILE A 285 13.77 -17.27 3.80
CA ILE A 285 13.34 -16.18 4.67
C ILE A 285 12.30 -16.67 5.68
N ILE A 286 11.30 -17.44 5.24
CA ILE A 286 10.31 -18.02 6.16
C ILE A 286 11.02 -18.90 7.19
N GLU A 287 11.99 -19.73 6.78
CA GLU A 287 12.73 -20.57 7.72
C GLU A 287 13.58 -19.76 8.72
N ILE A 288 14.17 -18.63 8.33
CA ILE A 288 14.94 -17.73 9.22
C ILE A 288 14.02 -17.10 10.28
N TYR A 289 12.80 -16.71 9.88
CA TYR A 289 11.93 -15.87 10.70
C TYR A 289 10.79 -16.61 11.42
N LYS A 290 10.49 -17.87 11.07
CA LYS A 290 9.33 -18.64 11.61
C LYS A 290 9.27 -18.74 13.14
N ASP A 291 10.41 -18.70 13.83
CA ASP A 291 10.44 -18.83 15.29
C ASP A 291 10.13 -17.49 15.98
N VAL A 292 10.41 -16.37 15.31
CA VAL A 292 10.09 -15.02 15.80
C VAL A 292 8.67 -14.61 15.36
N TYR A 293 8.28 -14.99 14.14
CA TYR A 293 6.99 -14.67 13.52
C TYR A 293 6.32 -15.97 13.04
N PRO A 294 5.65 -16.72 13.95
CA PRO A 294 5.00 -17.99 13.63
C PRO A 294 3.95 -17.89 12.52
N GLU A 295 3.37 -16.70 12.33
CA GLU A 295 2.43 -16.42 11.24
C GLU A 295 3.03 -16.69 9.86
N LEU A 296 4.34 -16.48 9.66
CA LEU A 296 5.01 -16.75 8.38
C LEU A 296 5.01 -18.24 8.03
N LYS A 297 5.11 -19.11 9.05
CA LYS A 297 5.01 -20.56 8.86
C LYS A 297 3.58 -20.97 8.54
N ALA A 298 2.61 -20.37 9.23
CA ALA A 298 1.19 -20.63 8.99
C ALA A 298 0.75 -20.19 7.58
N ASP A 299 1.25 -19.03 7.12
CA ASP A 299 0.93 -18.45 5.82
C ASP A 299 1.84 -18.93 4.68
N LYS A 300 2.76 -19.88 4.92
CA LYS A 300 3.79 -20.29 3.95
C LYS A 300 3.22 -20.60 2.57
N GLU A 301 2.17 -21.43 2.50
CA GLU A 301 1.55 -21.82 1.23
C GLU A 301 0.95 -20.61 0.49
N LYS A 302 0.21 -19.75 1.20
CA LYS A 302 -0.38 -18.52 0.68
C LYS A 302 0.71 -17.57 0.13
N ILE A 303 1.80 -17.39 0.88
CA ILE A 303 2.91 -16.51 0.49
C ILE A 303 3.54 -17.01 -0.81
N LEU A 304 3.86 -18.31 -0.88
CA LEU A 304 4.48 -18.90 -2.08
C LEU A 304 3.54 -18.87 -3.29
N GLU A 305 2.24 -19.12 -3.09
CA GLU A 305 1.24 -19.05 -4.16
C GLU A 305 1.13 -17.63 -4.73
N GLU A 306 1.07 -16.61 -3.88
CA GLU A 306 0.98 -15.22 -4.30
C GLU A 306 2.22 -14.75 -5.08
N LEU A 307 3.42 -15.11 -4.61
CA LEU A 307 4.68 -14.85 -5.32
C LEU A 307 4.70 -15.54 -6.69
N LYS A 308 4.35 -16.83 -6.74
CA LYS A 308 4.31 -17.61 -7.99
C LYS A 308 3.31 -17.03 -8.99
N ARG A 309 2.12 -16.63 -8.50
CA ARG A 309 1.08 -16.02 -9.34
C ARG A 309 1.56 -14.71 -9.97
N GLU A 310 2.29 -13.89 -9.22
CA GLU A 310 2.86 -12.65 -9.75
C GLU A 310 4.03 -12.93 -10.71
N GLU A 311 4.85 -13.94 -10.44
CA GLU A 311 5.93 -14.40 -11.33
C GLU A 311 5.40 -14.85 -12.69
N GLU A 312 4.37 -15.70 -12.71
CA GLU A 312 3.74 -16.15 -13.96
C GLU A 312 3.14 -14.99 -14.77
N LYS A 313 2.55 -13.99 -14.10
CA LYS A 313 2.00 -12.79 -14.74
C LYS A 313 3.11 -11.91 -15.30
N PHE A 314 4.19 -11.72 -14.53
CA PHE A 314 5.27 -10.85 -14.93
C PHE A 314 6.10 -11.45 -16.06
N ASN A 315 6.44 -12.74 -16.02
CA ASN A 315 7.21 -13.41 -17.07
C ASN A 315 6.55 -13.32 -18.45
N LYS A 316 5.21 -13.39 -18.52
CA LYS A 316 4.44 -13.17 -19.77
C LYS A 316 4.64 -11.76 -20.34
N THR A 317 4.82 -10.77 -19.47
CA THR A 317 4.94 -9.36 -19.84
C THR A 317 6.41 -8.95 -20.10
N LEU A 318 7.33 -9.47 -19.28
CA LEU A 318 8.75 -9.12 -19.22
C LEU A 318 9.45 -9.36 -20.56
N GLY A 319 9.33 -10.57 -21.13
CA GLY A 319 10.03 -10.92 -22.36
C GLY A 319 9.63 -10.06 -23.57
N ARG A 320 8.36 -9.64 -23.64
CA ARG A 320 7.88 -8.74 -24.71
C ARG A 320 8.31 -7.30 -24.46
N GLY A 321 8.23 -6.84 -23.22
CA GLY A 321 8.59 -5.47 -22.84
C GLY A 321 10.08 -5.19 -22.94
N LEU A 322 10.95 -6.12 -22.51
CA LEU A 322 12.41 -5.99 -22.63
C LEU A 322 12.86 -5.79 -24.09
N LYS A 323 12.36 -6.62 -25.00
CA LYS A 323 12.64 -6.48 -26.45
C LYS A 323 12.20 -5.12 -27.01
N LYS A 324 11.14 -4.53 -26.46
CA LYS A 324 10.64 -3.21 -26.88
C LYS A 324 11.46 -2.09 -26.27
N PHE A 325 11.88 -2.23 -25.01
CA PHE A 325 12.78 -1.30 -24.35
C PHE A 325 14.13 -1.21 -25.07
N GLU A 326 14.71 -2.34 -25.45
CA GLU A 326 15.98 -2.39 -26.20
C GLU A 326 15.91 -1.66 -27.55
N ARG A 327 14.73 -1.64 -28.17
CA ARG A 327 14.45 -0.91 -29.42
C ARG A 327 14.20 0.59 -29.21
N GLY A 328 14.33 1.10 -27.98
CA GLY A 328 14.12 2.51 -27.66
C GLY A 328 12.65 2.93 -27.67
N THR A 329 11.71 2.02 -27.40
CA THR A 329 10.29 2.37 -27.30
C THR A 329 10.06 3.36 -26.16
N ASP A 330 9.22 4.36 -26.39
CA ASP A 330 8.87 5.38 -25.41
C ASP A 330 8.31 4.76 -24.10
N PRO A 331 8.71 5.24 -22.90
CA PRO A 331 8.26 4.71 -21.62
C PRO A 331 6.73 4.70 -21.43
N PHE A 332 6.03 5.71 -21.94
CA PHE A 332 4.56 5.75 -21.87
C PHE A 332 3.94 4.64 -22.71
N ILE A 333 4.48 4.35 -23.89
CA ILE A 333 4.02 3.23 -24.73
C ILE A 333 4.37 1.88 -24.10
N LEU A 334 5.58 1.74 -23.55
CA LEU A 334 5.99 0.54 -22.80
C LEU A 334 5.01 0.22 -21.69
N PHE A 335 4.63 1.23 -20.91
CA PHE A 335 3.68 1.09 -19.82
C PHE A 335 2.25 0.80 -20.30
N THR A 336 1.68 1.66 -21.14
CA THR A 336 0.26 1.60 -21.53
C THR A 336 -0.06 0.46 -22.49
N THR A 337 0.82 0.18 -23.45
CA THR A 337 0.55 -0.79 -24.53
C THR A 337 1.11 -2.17 -24.21
N TYR A 338 2.33 -2.21 -23.66
CA TYR A 338 3.03 -3.47 -23.42
C TYR A 338 2.95 -3.93 -21.96
N GLY A 339 2.34 -3.14 -21.06
CA GLY A 339 2.23 -3.46 -19.64
C GLY A 339 3.57 -3.47 -18.91
N PHE A 340 4.61 -2.93 -19.54
CA PHE A 340 5.97 -2.94 -19.04
C PHE A 340 6.12 -1.88 -17.94
N PRO A 341 6.48 -2.27 -16.70
CA PRO A 341 6.44 -1.34 -15.57
C PRO A 341 7.37 -0.14 -15.77
N ILE A 342 6.92 1.06 -15.39
CA ILE A 342 7.71 2.28 -15.54
C ILE A 342 8.95 2.25 -14.65
N GLU A 343 8.85 1.61 -13.49
CA GLU A 343 9.93 1.47 -12.50
C GLU A 343 11.06 0.60 -13.08
N LEU A 344 10.70 -0.47 -13.78
CA LEU A 344 11.66 -1.33 -14.47
C LEU A 344 12.31 -0.61 -15.65
N THR A 345 11.53 0.21 -16.36
CA THR A 345 12.03 1.05 -17.46
C THR A 345 13.06 2.06 -16.94
N GLN A 346 12.78 2.69 -15.79
CA GLN A 346 13.67 3.63 -15.13
C GLN A 346 14.98 2.98 -14.69
N GLU A 347 14.90 1.80 -14.05
CA GLU A 347 16.07 1.04 -13.62
C GLU A 347 16.94 0.61 -14.83
N LEU A 348 16.33 0.09 -15.91
CA LEU A 348 17.05 -0.25 -17.15
C LEU A 348 17.66 0.96 -17.85
N ALA A 349 17.00 2.11 -17.82
CA ALA A 349 17.53 3.34 -18.39
C ALA A 349 18.77 3.79 -17.62
N LYS A 350 18.72 3.77 -16.27
CA LYS A 350 19.82 4.15 -15.39
C LYS A 350 21.06 3.28 -15.62
N GLU A 351 20.90 1.97 -15.76
CA GLU A 351 22.00 1.05 -16.10
C GLU A 351 22.68 1.38 -17.44
N LYS A 352 21.92 1.95 -18.39
CA LYS A 352 22.46 2.40 -19.69
C LYS A 352 22.95 3.85 -19.66
N GLY A 353 23.08 4.47 -18.47
CA GLY A 353 23.49 5.86 -18.32
C GLY A 353 22.45 6.86 -18.85
N LYS A 354 21.18 6.47 -18.94
CA LYS A 354 20.07 7.33 -19.40
C LYS A 354 19.17 7.70 -18.24
N THR A 355 18.74 8.95 -18.20
CA THR A 355 17.72 9.42 -17.26
C THR A 355 16.39 9.51 -17.98
N LEU A 356 15.34 8.94 -17.39
CA LEU A 356 13.98 9.10 -17.90
C LEU A 356 13.38 10.41 -17.39
N ASP A 357 12.68 11.12 -18.27
CA ASP A 357 11.85 12.24 -17.89
C ASP A 357 10.51 11.74 -17.33
N LEU A 358 10.46 11.61 -16.00
CA LEU A 358 9.25 11.18 -15.30
C LEU A 358 8.14 12.25 -15.33
N ASN A 359 8.47 13.52 -15.51
CA ASN A 359 7.47 14.58 -15.62
C ASN A 359 6.74 14.45 -16.94
N LYS A 360 7.48 14.27 -18.04
CA LYS A 360 6.90 13.95 -19.35
C LYS A 360 6.01 12.70 -19.30
N PHE A 361 6.46 11.62 -18.65
CA PHE A 361 5.63 10.41 -18.49
C PHE A 361 4.33 10.71 -17.73
N LYS A 362 4.40 11.51 -16.64
CA LYS A 362 3.22 11.91 -15.87
C LYS A 362 2.26 12.77 -16.70
N GLU A 363 2.77 13.73 -17.46
CA GLU A 363 1.98 14.56 -18.38
C GLU A 363 1.25 13.69 -19.41
N GLN A 364 1.97 12.76 -20.06
CA GLN A 364 1.36 11.80 -20.99
C GLN A 364 0.29 10.92 -20.32
N MET A 365 0.49 10.54 -19.06
CA MET A 365 -0.49 9.78 -18.28
C MET A 365 -1.73 10.62 -17.90
N ILE A 366 -1.54 11.90 -17.57
CA ILE A 366 -2.64 12.84 -17.31
C ILE A 366 -3.44 13.05 -18.59
N GLU A 367 -2.79 13.35 -19.72
CA GLU A 367 -3.45 13.47 -21.02
C GLU A 367 -4.21 12.19 -21.39
N HIS A 368 -3.61 11.02 -21.15
CA HIS A 368 -4.27 9.74 -21.41
C HIS A 368 -5.51 9.51 -20.53
N GLN A 369 -5.45 9.92 -19.25
CA GLN A 369 -6.59 9.88 -18.34
C GLN A 369 -7.66 10.91 -18.74
N ASP A 370 -7.26 12.12 -19.11
CA ASP A 370 -8.14 13.21 -19.50
C ASP A 370 -8.82 12.93 -20.83
N LEU A 371 -8.16 12.28 -21.80
CA LEU A 371 -8.82 11.74 -23.00
C LEU A 371 -9.87 10.67 -22.66
N SER A 372 -9.64 9.87 -21.62
CA SER A 372 -10.64 8.93 -21.08
C SER A 372 -11.79 9.66 -20.37
N ARG A 373 -11.49 10.82 -19.75
CA ARG A 373 -12.42 11.64 -18.96
C ARG A 373 -13.26 12.60 -19.80
N THR A 374 -12.72 13.25 -20.82
CA THR A 374 -13.45 14.07 -21.79
C THR A 374 -14.40 13.23 -22.64
N ALA A 375 -14.04 11.96 -22.93
CA ALA A 375 -14.99 10.98 -23.45
C ALA A 375 -16.16 10.67 -22.48
N SER A 376 -16.05 11.12 -21.22
CA SER A 376 -17.04 10.97 -20.15
C SER A 376 -17.72 12.28 -19.74
N GLU A 377 -17.14 13.46 -20.00
CA GLU A 377 -17.70 14.78 -19.62
C GLU A 377 -18.88 15.23 -20.50
N GLY A 378 -19.08 14.62 -21.66
CA GLY A 378 -20.31 14.75 -22.44
C GLY A 378 -21.44 13.78 -22.04
N MET A 379 -21.27 13.00 -20.95
CA MET A 379 -22.23 11.94 -20.60
C MET A 379 -23.13 12.30 -19.40
N PHE A 380 -24.44 12.24 -19.61
CA PHE A 380 -25.50 12.35 -18.59
C PHE A 380 -25.53 11.13 -17.65
N LYS A 381 -26.33 11.22 -16.57
CA LYS A 381 -26.52 10.16 -15.54
C LYS A 381 -26.74 8.79 -16.20
N GLY A 382 -25.92 7.79 -15.82
CA GLY A 382 -25.95 6.44 -16.41
C GLY A 382 -24.94 6.20 -17.54
N GLY A 383 -24.12 7.19 -17.91
CA GLY A 383 -23.13 7.07 -18.99
C GLY A 383 -23.75 7.31 -20.37
N LEU A 384 -24.78 8.14 -20.45
CA LEU A 384 -25.55 8.43 -21.67
C LEU A 384 -24.96 9.64 -22.40
N ALA A 385 -24.65 9.55 -23.68
CA ALA A 385 -24.18 10.70 -24.46
C ALA A 385 -25.26 11.77 -24.67
N ASP A 386 -26.54 11.38 -24.72
CA ASP A 386 -27.70 12.28 -24.87
C ASP A 386 -29.00 11.63 -24.34
N HIS A 387 -30.15 12.27 -24.58
CA HIS A 387 -31.48 11.76 -24.23
C HIS A 387 -32.31 11.30 -25.45
N SER A 388 -31.65 10.95 -26.56
CA SER A 388 -32.33 10.39 -27.72
C SER A 388 -32.94 9.03 -27.41
N ASP A 389 -34.03 8.68 -28.10
CA ASP A 389 -34.70 7.38 -27.95
C ASP A 389 -33.74 6.20 -28.15
N LYS A 390 -32.77 6.33 -29.07
CA LYS A 390 -31.75 5.30 -29.28
C LYS A 390 -30.89 5.10 -28.03
N VAL A 391 -30.39 6.18 -27.42
CA VAL A 391 -29.57 6.12 -26.21
C VAL A 391 -30.36 5.57 -25.02
N ILE A 392 -31.64 5.93 -24.89
CA ILE A 392 -32.56 5.40 -23.86
C ILE A 392 -32.74 3.88 -24.01
N LYS A 393 -32.90 3.38 -25.25
CA LYS A 393 -32.99 1.94 -25.54
C LYS A 393 -31.70 1.21 -25.18
N TYR A 394 -30.54 1.75 -25.57
CA TYR A 394 -29.24 1.20 -25.20
C TYR A 394 -29.01 1.20 -23.67
N HIS A 395 -29.52 2.21 -22.97
CA HIS A 395 -29.45 2.26 -21.52
C HIS A 395 -30.22 1.11 -20.88
N THR A 396 -31.44 0.89 -21.32
CA THR A 396 -32.26 -0.26 -20.89
C THR A 396 -31.58 -1.59 -21.21
N ALA A 397 -30.96 -1.71 -22.40
CA ALA A 397 -30.20 -2.89 -22.78
C ALA A 397 -28.99 -3.14 -21.86
N SER A 398 -28.35 -2.08 -21.34
CA SER A 398 -27.22 -2.21 -20.40
C SER A 398 -27.60 -2.88 -19.08
N HIS A 399 -28.82 -2.65 -18.57
CA HIS A 399 -29.34 -3.36 -17.39
C HIS A 399 -29.63 -4.83 -17.67
N LEU A 400 -30.23 -5.12 -18.83
CA LEU A 400 -30.42 -6.51 -19.27
C LEU A 400 -29.07 -7.24 -19.40
N LEU A 401 -28.06 -6.55 -19.94
CA LEU A 401 -26.71 -7.07 -20.09
C LEU A 401 -26.04 -7.36 -18.75
N LEU A 402 -26.06 -6.42 -17.81
CA LEU A 402 -25.43 -6.59 -16.49
C LEU A 402 -26.01 -7.79 -15.75
N GLU A 403 -27.33 -7.90 -15.68
CA GLU A 403 -27.98 -9.01 -15.01
C GLU A 403 -27.73 -10.34 -15.74
N SER A 404 -27.72 -10.35 -17.07
CA SER A 404 -27.37 -11.54 -17.84
C SER A 404 -25.93 -12.00 -17.56
N LEU A 405 -24.97 -11.07 -17.49
CA LEU A 405 -23.59 -11.38 -17.11
C LEU A 405 -23.51 -11.95 -15.70
N ARG A 406 -24.26 -11.40 -14.73
CA ARG A 406 -24.28 -11.91 -13.34
C ARG A 406 -24.85 -13.32 -13.24
N ARG A 407 -25.86 -13.65 -14.05
CA ARG A 407 -26.45 -15.00 -14.08
C ARG A 407 -25.58 -16.04 -14.77
N ILE A 408 -24.87 -15.65 -15.84
CA ILE A 408 -24.02 -16.57 -16.61
C ILE A 408 -22.64 -16.74 -16.00
N LEU A 409 -21.99 -15.63 -15.61
CA LEU A 409 -20.60 -15.64 -15.12
C LEU A 409 -20.51 -15.72 -13.60
N GLY A 410 -21.49 -15.16 -12.87
CA GLY A 410 -21.53 -15.17 -11.40
C GLY A 410 -21.74 -13.79 -10.77
N LYS A 411 -22.10 -13.79 -9.47
CA LYS A 411 -22.46 -12.57 -8.72
C LYS A 411 -21.31 -11.59 -8.49
N HIS A 412 -20.06 -11.99 -8.72
CA HIS A 412 -18.87 -11.13 -8.65
C HIS A 412 -18.80 -10.10 -9.79
N VAL A 413 -19.65 -10.24 -10.81
CA VAL A 413 -19.76 -9.26 -11.89
C VAL A 413 -20.43 -7.98 -11.38
N GLU A 414 -19.67 -6.90 -11.37
CA GLU A 414 -20.08 -5.55 -11.04
C GLU A 414 -19.74 -4.61 -12.19
N GLN A 415 -20.59 -3.61 -12.45
CA GLN A 415 -20.29 -2.57 -13.41
C GLN A 415 -19.06 -1.75 -12.95
N ARG A 416 -18.11 -1.55 -13.86
CA ARG A 416 -16.91 -0.73 -13.68
C ARG A 416 -16.91 0.53 -14.55
N GLY A 417 -17.72 0.55 -15.61
CA GLY A 417 -17.87 1.70 -16.49
C GLY A 417 -18.96 1.46 -17.54
N SER A 418 -19.56 2.53 -18.04
CA SER A 418 -20.50 2.47 -19.18
C SER A 418 -20.36 3.74 -20.01
N ASN A 419 -20.45 3.60 -21.33
CA ASN A 419 -20.50 4.70 -22.29
C ASN A 419 -21.49 4.31 -23.39
N ILE A 420 -22.55 5.10 -23.53
CA ILE A 420 -23.70 4.81 -24.37
C ILE A 420 -23.90 5.96 -25.35
N THR A 421 -23.85 5.67 -26.63
CA THR A 421 -24.12 6.63 -27.71
C THR A 421 -25.26 6.12 -28.59
N ALA A 422 -25.75 6.95 -29.52
CA ALA A 422 -26.77 6.52 -30.49
C ALA A 422 -26.29 5.38 -31.41
N GLU A 423 -24.98 5.13 -31.47
CA GLU A 423 -24.35 4.14 -32.35
C GLU A 423 -23.97 2.85 -31.63
N ARG A 424 -23.64 2.91 -30.32
CA ARG A 424 -23.09 1.76 -29.59
C ARG A 424 -23.28 1.84 -28.08
N LEU A 425 -23.26 0.66 -27.44
CA LEU A 425 -23.07 0.46 -26.01
C LEU A 425 -21.66 -0.06 -25.74
N ARG A 426 -20.91 0.63 -24.88
CA ARG A 426 -19.68 0.13 -24.25
C ARG A 426 -19.95 -0.14 -22.78
N PHE A 427 -19.73 -1.38 -22.34
CA PHE A 427 -20.00 -1.80 -20.97
C PHE A 427 -18.78 -2.49 -20.35
N ASP A 428 -18.28 -1.95 -19.25
CA ASP A 428 -17.09 -2.44 -18.55
C ASP A 428 -17.52 -3.10 -17.23
N PHE A 429 -17.03 -4.31 -16.94
CA PHE A 429 -17.46 -5.10 -15.78
C PHE A 429 -16.32 -5.90 -15.14
N SER A 430 -16.43 -6.19 -13.84
CA SER A 430 -15.45 -7.01 -13.12
C SER A 430 -15.54 -8.48 -13.51
N HIS A 431 -14.50 -8.97 -14.19
CA HIS A 431 -14.34 -10.37 -14.49
C HIS A 431 -12.85 -10.62 -14.83
N PRO A 432 -12.15 -11.51 -14.13
CA PRO A 432 -10.71 -11.67 -14.31
C PRO A 432 -10.33 -12.45 -15.58
N GLN A 433 -11.22 -13.30 -16.07
CA GLN A 433 -10.97 -14.19 -17.20
C GLN A 433 -11.54 -13.61 -18.49
N LYS A 434 -11.05 -14.09 -19.65
CA LYS A 434 -11.67 -13.78 -20.95
C LYS A 434 -12.93 -14.64 -21.08
N MET A 435 -14.05 -14.05 -21.47
CA MET A 435 -15.26 -14.82 -21.74
C MET A 435 -15.02 -15.76 -22.91
N ILE A 436 -15.44 -17.02 -22.76
CA ILE A 436 -15.41 -17.97 -23.88
C ILE A 436 -16.57 -17.67 -24.85
N PRO A 437 -16.44 -18.04 -26.14
CA PRO A 437 -17.49 -17.74 -27.14
C PRO A 437 -18.89 -18.21 -26.74
N GLU A 438 -18.98 -19.33 -26.02
CA GLU A 438 -20.25 -19.87 -25.53
C GLU A 438 -20.89 -18.99 -24.44
N GLU A 439 -20.10 -18.41 -23.54
CA GLU A 439 -20.60 -17.48 -22.52
C GLU A 439 -21.11 -16.19 -23.16
N ILE A 440 -20.37 -15.66 -24.14
CA ILE A 440 -20.77 -14.46 -24.89
C ILE A 440 -22.12 -14.71 -25.56
N LYS A 441 -22.26 -15.86 -26.23
CA LYS A 441 -23.51 -16.27 -26.87
C LYS A 441 -24.64 -16.42 -25.86
N LYS A 442 -24.41 -17.10 -24.72
CA LYS A 442 -25.43 -17.25 -23.66
C LYS A 442 -25.91 -15.91 -23.11
N VAL A 443 -25.01 -14.95 -22.93
CA VAL A 443 -25.36 -13.60 -22.47
C VAL A 443 -26.19 -12.86 -23.54
N GLU A 444 -25.77 -12.90 -24.79
CA GLU A 444 -26.51 -12.30 -25.91
C GLU A 444 -27.90 -12.92 -26.08
N ASP A 445 -28.00 -14.25 -26.05
CA ASP A 445 -29.25 -14.99 -26.15
C ASP A 445 -30.19 -14.66 -24.98
N MET A 446 -29.66 -14.49 -23.77
CA MET A 446 -30.45 -14.11 -22.59
C MET A 446 -31.01 -12.69 -22.72
N VAL A 447 -30.21 -11.72 -23.13
CA VAL A 447 -30.67 -10.34 -23.34
C VAL A 447 -31.79 -10.32 -24.39
N ASN A 448 -31.59 -10.97 -25.53
CA ASN A 448 -32.59 -11.05 -26.59
C ASN A 448 -33.85 -11.82 -26.18
N LYS A 449 -33.71 -12.87 -25.37
CA LYS A 449 -34.87 -13.57 -24.79
C LYS A 449 -35.69 -12.62 -23.93
N LYS A 450 -35.05 -11.82 -23.08
CA LYS A 450 -35.74 -10.85 -22.21
C LYS A 450 -36.37 -9.69 -22.99
N ILE A 451 -35.76 -9.28 -24.11
CA ILE A 451 -36.39 -8.34 -25.05
C ILE A 451 -37.71 -8.91 -25.58
N LYS A 452 -37.71 -10.18 -26.06
CA LYS A 452 -38.91 -10.87 -26.59
C LYS A 452 -40.00 -11.15 -25.55
N GLU A 453 -39.66 -11.18 -24.26
CA GLU A 453 -40.62 -11.38 -23.17
C GLU A 453 -41.45 -10.11 -22.86
N ASN A 454 -41.18 -8.98 -23.51
CA ASN A 454 -41.94 -7.73 -23.39
C ASN A 454 -42.13 -7.26 -21.92
N LEU A 455 -41.04 -7.25 -21.16
CA LEU A 455 -41.04 -6.90 -19.74
C LEU A 455 -41.25 -5.39 -19.54
N GLU A 456 -42.03 -5.03 -18.55
CA GLU A 456 -42.22 -3.64 -18.14
C GLU A 456 -41.00 -3.11 -17.39
N VAL A 457 -40.68 -1.84 -17.60
CA VAL A 457 -39.57 -1.12 -16.97
C VAL A 457 -40.15 0.05 -16.18
N ASN A 458 -40.21 -0.12 -14.87
CA ASN A 458 -40.82 0.85 -13.96
C ASN A 458 -39.83 1.28 -12.87
N PHE A 459 -39.98 2.47 -12.30
CA PHE A 459 -39.16 2.90 -11.17
C PHE A 459 -39.99 3.34 -9.97
N LYS A 460 -39.39 3.24 -8.78
CA LYS A 460 -39.89 3.83 -7.54
C LYS A 460 -38.79 4.63 -6.86
N GLU A 461 -39.16 5.76 -6.26
CA GLU A 461 -38.27 6.54 -5.42
C GLU A 461 -38.38 6.10 -3.96
N MET A 462 -37.26 5.67 -3.38
CA MET A 462 -37.18 5.14 -2.03
C MET A 462 -35.86 5.53 -1.37
N SER A 463 -35.72 5.27 -0.07
CA SER A 463 -34.46 5.44 0.64
C SER A 463 -33.43 4.38 0.22
N LEU A 464 -32.14 4.66 0.47
CA LEU A 464 -31.07 3.71 0.19
C LEU A 464 -31.23 2.38 0.97
N ASP A 465 -31.73 2.46 2.20
CA ASP A 465 -31.93 1.27 3.04
C ASP A 465 -33.11 0.41 2.56
N GLU A 466 -34.19 1.04 2.09
CA GLU A 466 -35.30 0.33 1.43
C GLU A 466 -34.82 -0.36 0.14
N ALA A 467 -34.01 0.33 -0.67
CA ALA A 467 -33.43 -0.23 -1.89
C ALA A 467 -32.57 -1.48 -1.60
N LYS A 468 -31.74 -1.44 -0.55
CA LYS A 468 -30.95 -2.59 -0.09
C LYS A 468 -31.83 -3.75 0.37
N LYS A 469 -32.90 -3.49 1.13
CA LYS A 469 -33.82 -4.51 1.64
C LYS A 469 -34.53 -5.28 0.51
N ILE A 470 -34.84 -4.62 -0.61
CA ILE A 470 -35.50 -5.27 -1.76
C ILE A 470 -34.52 -5.92 -2.75
N GLY A 471 -33.22 -5.93 -2.42
CA GLY A 471 -32.15 -6.56 -3.20
C GLY A 471 -31.71 -5.76 -4.43
N ALA A 472 -31.91 -4.44 -4.46
CA ALA A 472 -31.48 -3.62 -5.60
C ALA A 472 -29.94 -3.52 -5.66
N THR A 473 -29.38 -3.68 -6.87
CA THR A 473 -27.94 -3.53 -7.12
C THR A 473 -27.60 -2.10 -7.57
N GLY A 474 -26.40 -1.60 -7.24
CA GLY A 474 -25.96 -0.26 -7.63
C GLY A 474 -24.50 0.04 -7.26
N VAL A 475 -23.90 1.03 -7.91
CA VAL A 475 -22.50 1.45 -7.63
C VAL A 475 -22.49 2.46 -6.48
N PHE A 476 -22.25 1.97 -5.24
CA PHE A 476 -22.29 2.76 -3.98
C PHE A 476 -21.16 3.80 -3.79
N LYS A 477 -20.50 4.26 -4.88
CA LYS A 477 -19.30 5.11 -4.79
C LYS A 477 -19.56 6.61 -4.67
N LYS A 478 -20.81 7.08 -4.80
CA LYS A 478 -21.18 8.48 -4.54
C LYS A 478 -22.12 8.55 -3.33
N LYS A 479 -21.97 9.57 -2.48
CA LYS A 479 -23.00 9.97 -1.51
C LYS A 479 -24.30 10.19 -2.29
N TYR A 480 -25.16 9.19 -2.34
CA TYR A 480 -26.50 9.36 -2.89
C TYR A 480 -27.24 10.36 -1.99
N ALA A 481 -28.08 11.20 -2.58
CA ALA A 481 -29.08 11.93 -1.82
C ALA A 481 -29.92 10.93 -0.99
N ASN A 482 -30.56 11.38 0.09
CA ASN A 482 -31.37 10.52 0.99
C ASN A 482 -32.46 9.68 0.28
N ARG A 483 -32.78 9.98 -0.99
CA ARG A 483 -33.69 9.21 -1.87
C ARG A 483 -33.00 8.81 -3.17
N VAL A 484 -33.26 7.58 -3.62
CA VAL A 484 -32.75 6.98 -4.87
C VAL A 484 -33.91 6.46 -5.74
N ARG A 485 -33.70 6.44 -7.06
CA ARG A 485 -34.60 5.78 -8.02
C ARG A 485 -34.15 4.34 -8.24
N VAL A 486 -35.04 3.38 -7.98
CA VAL A 486 -34.82 1.97 -8.28
C VAL A 486 -35.67 1.58 -9.47
N TYR A 487 -35.02 1.26 -10.58
CA TYR A 487 -35.66 0.70 -11.77
C TYR A 487 -35.80 -0.82 -11.61
N THR A 488 -36.97 -1.34 -11.98
CA THR A 488 -37.31 -2.76 -11.95
C THR A 488 -37.78 -3.19 -13.34
N ILE A 489 -37.18 -4.26 -13.87
CA ILE A 489 -37.58 -4.88 -15.14
C ILE A 489 -38.27 -6.21 -14.84
N GLN A 490 -39.56 -6.31 -15.12
CA GLN A 490 -40.41 -7.43 -14.70
C GLN A 490 -41.60 -7.66 -15.65
N SER A 491 -42.14 -8.88 -15.67
CA SER A 491 -43.38 -9.20 -16.39
C SER A 491 -44.58 -8.41 -15.83
N ALA A 492 -45.45 -7.94 -16.73
CA ALA A 492 -46.70 -7.25 -16.41
C ALA A 492 -47.66 -8.11 -15.57
N GLN A 493 -47.59 -9.44 -15.71
CA GLN A 493 -48.43 -10.40 -14.99
C GLN A 493 -47.94 -10.64 -13.54
N GLY A 494 -46.87 -9.97 -13.10
CA GLY A 494 -46.23 -10.20 -11.80
C GLY A 494 -45.14 -11.28 -11.85
N GLY A 495 -44.45 -11.50 -10.73
CA GLY A 495 -43.36 -12.48 -10.61
C GLY A 495 -42.04 -11.89 -10.10
N PRO A 496 -40.97 -12.69 -9.98
CA PRO A 496 -39.67 -12.18 -9.60
C PRO A 496 -39.12 -11.25 -10.70
N PRO A 497 -38.51 -10.11 -10.33
CA PRO A 497 -37.91 -9.19 -11.29
C PRO A 497 -36.73 -9.85 -11.99
N PHE A 498 -36.50 -9.49 -13.25
CA PHE A 498 -35.26 -9.86 -13.92
C PHE A 498 -34.10 -9.03 -13.36
N SER A 499 -34.22 -7.70 -13.40
CA SER A 499 -33.26 -6.76 -12.83
C SER A 499 -33.94 -5.76 -11.88
N ARG A 500 -33.21 -5.36 -10.83
CA ARG A 500 -33.55 -4.26 -9.91
C ARG A 500 -32.30 -3.44 -9.63
N GLU A 501 -32.26 -2.22 -10.14
CA GLU A 501 -31.03 -1.42 -10.13
C GLU A 501 -31.29 0.03 -9.72
N ILE A 502 -30.39 0.58 -8.91
CA ILE A 502 -30.38 2.01 -8.60
C ILE A 502 -29.83 2.76 -9.83
N CYS A 503 -30.69 3.48 -10.52
CA CYS A 503 -30.32 4.22 -11.73
C CYS A 503 -31.01 5.59 -11.80
N GLY A 504 -30.29 6.59 -12.30
CA GLY A 504 -30.78 7.98 -12.41
C GLY A 504 -31.01 8.46 -13.83
N GLY A 505 -30.80 7.62 -14.84
CA GLY A 505 -31.00 7.96 -16.25
C GLY A 505 -32.37 7.49 -16.78
N PRO A 506 -32.84 8.01 -17.92
CA PRO A 506 -34.08 7.58 -18.57
C PRO A 506 -34.01 6.14 -19.12
N HIS A 507 -35.15 5.46 -19.17
CA HIS A 507 -35.30 4.10 -19.69
C HIS A 507 -36.49 4.00 -20.66
N ALA A 508 -36.44 3.00 -21.54
CA ALA A 508 -37.61 2.58 -22.32
C ALA A 508 -38.68 2.06 -21.35
N LYS A 509 -39.97 2.15 -21.70
CA LYS A 509 -41.06 1.71 -20.80
C LYS A 509 -41.27 0.20 -20.85
N ASN A 510 -40.94 -0.41 -21.99
CA ASN A 510 -41.00 -1.86 -22.17
C ASN A 510 -39.76 -2.38 -22.91
N THR A 511 -39.32 -3.59 -22.58
CA THR A 511 -38.20 -4.23 -23.30
C THR A 511 -38.53 -4.52 -24.76
N SER A 512 -39.81 -4.55 -25.17
CA SER A 512 -40.23 -4.70 -26.56
C SER A 512 -39.87 -3.49 -27.44
N GLU A 513 -39.58 -2.34 -26.84
CA GLU A 513 -39.15 -1.13 -27.57
C GLU A 513 -37.69 -1.24 -28.05
N LEU A 514 -36.93 -2.18 -27.48
CA LEU A 514 -35.56 -2.50 -27.86
C LEU A 514 -35.59 -3.37 -29.12
N SER A 515 -34.63 -3.14 -30.02
CA SER A 515 -34.42 -3.98 -31.19
C SER A 515 -33.49 -5.15 -30.87
N HIS A 516 -32.90 -5.82 -31.87
CA HIS A 516 -32.09 -7.01 -31.61
C HIS A 516 -30.72 -6.64 -31.02
N PHE A 517 -30.39 -7.17 -29.84
CA PHE A 517 -29.11 -6.88 -29.17
C PHE A 517 -27.99 -7.78 -29.71
N LYS A 518 -26.85 -7.20 -30.09
CA LYS A 518 -25.69 -7.95 -30.57
C LYS A 518 -24.40 -7.48 -29.93
N ILE A 519 -23.63 -8.41 -29.36
CA ILE A 519 -22.27 -8.20 -28.88
C ILE A 519 -21.33 -8.25 -30.08
N ILE A 520 -20.66 -7.13 -30.36
CA ILE A 520 -19.70 -6.99 -31.45
C ILE A 520 -18.31 -7.44 -31.00
N LYS A 521 -17.93 -7.10 -29.76
CA LYS A 521 -16.60 -7.37 -29.25
C LYS A 521 -16.59 -7.53 -27.75
N GLU A 522 -15.76 -8.46 -27.27
CA GLU A 522 -15.38 -8.62 -25.88
C GLU A 522 -13.84 -8.50 -25.79
N GLU A 523 -13.32 -7.67 -24.89
CA GLU A 523 -11.88 -7.46 -24.72
C GLU A 523 -11.49 -7.09 -23.28
N SER A 524 -10.20 -7.22 -22.96
CA SER A 524 -9.66 -6.75 -21.68
C SER A 524 -9.65 -5.23 -21.65
N SER A 525 -10.22 -4.61 -20.61
CA SER A 525 -10.11 -3.15 -20.41
C SER A 525 -8.94 -2.78 -19.50
N SER A 526 -8.76 -3.54 -18.41
CA SER A 526 -7.67 -3.42 -17.45
C SER A 526 -7.57 -4.71 -16.63
N SER A 527 -6.62 -4.82 -15.72
CA SER A 527 -6.49 -5.99 -14.85
C SER A 527 -7.78 -6.25 -14.08
N GLY A 528 -8.41 -7.41 -14.27
CA GLY A 528 -9.65 -7.79 -13.60
C GLY A 528 -10.93 -7.20 -14.19
N VAL A 529 -10.84 -6.44 -15.30
CA VAL A 529 -11.99 -5.76 -15.92
C VAL A 529 -12.07 -6.11 -17.40
N ARG A 530 -13.26 -6.56 -17.83
CA ARG A 530 -13.59 -6.86 -19.22
C ARG A 530 -14.51 -5.78 -19.77
N ARG A 531 -14.51 -5.64 -21.10
CA ARG A 531 -15.30 -4.66 -21.85
C ARG A 531 -16.07 -5.36 -22.95
N ILE A 532 -17.38 -5.13 -22.98
CA ILE A 532 -18.26 -5.49 -24.08
C ILE A 532 -18.57 -4.24 -24.90
N ARG A 533 -18.51 -4.37 -26.23
CA ARG A 533 -19.09 -3.43 -27.18
C ARG A 533 -20.26 -4.11 -27.87
N ALA A 534 -21.43 -3.48 -27.82
CA ALA A 534 -22.66 -4.01 -28.38
C ALA A 534 -23.42 -2.96 -29.18
N VAL A 535 -24.27 -3.43 -30.09
CA VAL A 535 -25.17 -2.61 -30.92
C VAL A 535 -26.59 -3.17 -30.87
N MET A 536 -27.56 -2.32 -31.16
CA MET A 536 -28.96 -2.66 -31.37
C MET A 536 -29.22 -2.66 -32.88
N LEU A 537 -29.55 -3.82 -33.44
CA LEU A 537 -29.81 -4.04 -34.88
C LEU A 537 -31.28 -3.89 -35.24
#